data_AF-A0A1J4N874-F1
#
_entry.id   AF-A0A1J4N874-F1
#
_cell.length_a   1.000
_cell.length_b   1.000
_cell.length_c   1.000
_cell.angle_alpha   90.00
_cell.angle_beta   90.00
_cell.angle_gamma   90.00
#
_symmetry.space_group_name_H-M   'P 1'
#
loop_
_entity.id
_entity.type
_entity.pdbx_description
1 polymer ?
#
loop_
_entity_poly.entity_id
_entity_poly.type
_entity_poly.pdbx_seq_one_letter_code
_entity_poly.pdbx_strand_id
1 'polypeptide(L)'
;MRESVLYVLRWSETALLTGDQDGVRWVYAFTSVRDLARYAAVRGADESVDVDFMTVRADRLLEVALPELASAAGMPVGLAIDIGSSSPMLVPAVADGVDEAL
;
A
#
# COMPACT_ATOMS: atom_id res chain seq x y z
N MET A 1 -22.20 -5.28 3.83
CA MET A 1 -20.89 -4.91 3.24
C MET A 1 -19.84 -5.34 4.25
N ARG A 2 -18.86 -6.17 3.89
CA ARG A 2 -17.85 -6.63 4.87
C ARG A 2 -16.85 -5.48 5.02
N GLU A 3 -16.82 -4.83 6.18
CA GLU A 3 -15.80 -3.84 6.53
C GLU A 3 -14.47 -4.61 6.68
N SER A 4 -13.65 -4.60 5.63
CA SER A 4 -12.32 -5.22 5.67
C SER A 4 -11.30 -4.18 6.08
N VAL A 5 -10.39 -4.57 6.97
CA VAL A 5 -9.30 -3.71 7.48
C VAL A 5 -7.98 -4.16 6.88
N LEU A 6 -7.13 -3.20 6.54
CA LEU A 6 -5.78 -3.42 6.04
C LEU A 6 -4.76 -2.68 6.91
N TYR A 7 -3.61 -3.31 7.11
CA TYR A 7 -2.42 -2.74 7.74
C TYR A 7 -1.53 -2.15 6.65
N VAL A 8 -1.57 -0.84 6.49
CA VAL A 8 -0.79 -0.12 5.47
C VAL A 8 0.55 0.28 6.07
N LEU A 9 1.64 -0.12 5.42
CA LEU A 9 2.98 0.17 5.91
C LEU A 9 3.33 1.65 5.78
N ARG A 10 4.07 2.16 6.75
CA ARG A 10 4.56 3.54 6.80
C ARG A 10 6.08 3.58 6.88
N TRP A 11 6.66 4.59 6.25
CA TRP A 11 8.05 4.98 6.44
C TRP A 11 8.19 6.02 7.56
N SER A 12 7.19 6.89 7.70
CA SER A 12 7.07 7.89 8.77
C SER A 12 5.60 8.19 9.04
N GLU A 13 5.30 9.07 10.00
CA GLU A 13 3.92 9.51 10.28
C GLU A 13 3.21 10.11 9.07
N THR A 14 3.96 10.63 8.09
CA THR A 14 3.44 11.32 6.91
C THR A 14 3.71 10.60 5.59
N ALA A 15 4.45 9.49 5.60
CA ALA A 15 4.85 8.79 4.38
C ALA A 15 4.52 7.29 4.46
N LEU A 16 3.86 6.78 3.41
CA LEU A 16 3.61 5.35 3.24
C LEU A 16 4.85 4.64 2.70
N LEU A 17 5.02 3.37 3.05
CA LEU A 17 6.02 2.55 2.40
C LEU A 17 5.50 2.12 1.02
N THR A 18 6.23 2.50 -0.01
CA THR A 18 5.89 2.17 -1.40
C THR A 18 7.04 1.48 -2.13
N GLY A 19 6.74 0.89 -3.28
CA GLY A 19 7.75 0.49 -4.26
C GLY A 19 7.27 0.76 -5.66
N ASP A 20 8.15 1.29 -6.50
CA ASP A 20 7.84 1.62 -7.89
C ASP A 20 8.25 0.44 -8.78
N GLN A 21 7.29 -0.12 -9.54
CA GLN A 21 7.48 -1.24 -10.48
C GLN A 21 6.54 -1.08 -11.67
N ASP A 22 7.05 -1.32 -12.88
CA ASP A 22 6.30 -1.23 -14.15
C ASP A 22 5.55 0.10 -14.36
N GLY A 23 6.14 1.21 -13.91
CA GLY A 23 5.53 2.55 -14.02
C GLY A 23 4.38 2.80 -13.04
N VAL A 24 4.16 1.90 -12.08
CA VAL A 24 3.15 2.03 -11.03
C VAL A 24 3.85 2.13 -9.67
N ARG A 25 3.38 3.06 -8.83
CA ARG A 25 3.74 3.12 -7.42
C ARG A 25 2.82 2.20 -6.61
N TRP A 26 3.40 1.20 -5.97
CA TRP A 26 2.66 0.24 -5.16
C TRP A 26 2.71 0.61 -3.69
N VAL A 27 1.55 0.86 -3.09
CA VAL A 27 1.40 0.96 -1.63
C VAL A 27 1.36 -0.46 -1.06
N TYR A 28 2.16 -0.74 -0.04
CA TYR A 28 2.15 -2.05 0.61
C TYR A 28 1.12 -2.11 1.74
N ALA A 29 0.26 -3.13 1.69
CA ALA A 29 -0.73 -3.39 2.71
C ALA A 29 -0.83 -4.88 3.07
N PHE A 30 -1.33 -5.17 4.25
CA PHE A 30 -1.47 -6.53 4.75
C PHE A 30 -2.84 -6.76 5.35
N THR A 31 -3.39 -7.96 5.18
CA THR A 31 -4.66 -8.36 5.80
C THR A 31 -4.48 -8.85 7.23
N SER A 32 -3.25 -9.21 7.61
CA SER A 32 -2.91 -9.64 8.97
C SER A 32 -1.53 -9.14 9.42
N VAL A 33 -1.40 -8.89 10.72
CA VAL A 33 -0.10 -8.57 11.36
C VAL A 33 0.92 -9.70 11.18
N ARG A 34 0.46 -10.96 11.05
CA ARG A 34 1.33 -12.11 10.82
C ARG A 34 2.02 -12.04 9.46
N ASP A 35 1.28 -11.70 8.41
CA ASP A 35 1.84 -11.59 7.06
C ASP A 35 2.75 -10.37 6.94
N LEU A 36 2.41 -9.27 7.62
CA LEU A 36 3.27 -8.09 7.77
C LEU A 36 4.61 -8.46 8.45
N ALA A 37 4.56 -9.13 9.60
CA ALA A 37 5.75 -9.54 10.34
C ALA A 37 6.66 -10.46 9.51
N ARG A 38 6.05 -11.37 8.73
CA ARG A 38 6.79 -12.22 7.80
C ARG A 38 7.47 -11.42 6.70
N TYR A 39 6.76 -10.47 6.09
CA TYR A 39 7.32 -9.58 5.09
C TYR A 39 8.52 -8.78 5.64
N ALA A 40 8.39 -8.24 6.85
CA ALA A 40 9.45 -7.50 7.51
C ALA A 40 10.70 -8.35 7.72
N ALA A 41 10.54 -9.56 8.27
CA ALA A 41 11.65 -10.47 8.51
C ALA A 41 12.44 -10.80 7.22
N VAL A 42 11.75 -10.95 6.07
CA VAL A 42 12.38 -11.22 4.78
C VAL A 42 13.12 -9.99 4.22
N ARG A 43 12.62 -8.78 4.48
CA ARG A 43 13.22 -7.52 4.01
C ARG A 43 14.54 -7.17 4.71
N GLY A 44 15.01 -7.98 5.67
CA GLY A 44 16.20 -7.68 6.45
C GLY A 44 16.00 -6.51 7.40
N ALA A 45 14.74 -6.23 7.77
CA ALA A 45 14.46 -5.55 9.00
C ALA A 45 15.06 -6.42 10.11
N ASP A 46 16.22 -6.01 10.60
CA ASP A 46 16.81 -6.53 11.84
C ASP A 46 15.69 -6.65 12.88
N GLU A 47 15.78 -7.56 13.85
CA GLU A 47 14.73 -7.78 14.87
C GLU A 47 14.38 -6.50 15.69
N SER A 48 15.10 -5.41 15.43
CA SER A 48 14.98 -4.05 15.98
C SER A 48 14.35 -3.00 15.05
N VAL A 49 14.04 -3.29 13.79
CA VAL A 49 13.31 -2.34 12.92
C VAL A 49 11.82 -2.45 13.25
N ASP A 50 11.35 -1.47 14.03
CA ASP A 50 9.94 -1.31 14.32
C ASP A 50 9.21 -0.98 13.00
N VAL A 51 8.42 -1.92 12.51
CA VAL A 51 7.68 -1.76 11.25
C VAL A 51 6.47 -0.92 11.57
N ASP A 52 6.53 0.35 11.21
CA ASP A 52 5.40 1.25 11.43
C ASP A 52 4.29 0.98 10.42
N PHE A 53 3.04 0.98 10.89
CA PHE A 53 1.85 0.76 10.08
C PHE A 53 0.65 1.51 10.62
N MET A 54 -0.31 1.77 9.74
CA MET A 54 -1.62 2.29 10.13
C MET A 54 -2.73 1.31 9.76
N THR A 55 -3.80 1.34 10.55
CA THR A 55 -4.99 0.52 10.31
C THR A 55 -5.98 1.34 9.48
N VAL A 56 -6.32 0.84 8.29
CA VAL A 56 -7.18 1.56 7.33
C VAL A 56 -8.32 0.66 6.89
N ARG A 57 -9.52 1.23 6.72
CA ARG A 57 -10.60 0.49 6.07
C ARG A 57 -10.29 0.34 4.59
N ALA A 58 -10.44 -0.87 4.07
CA ALA A 58 -10.15 -1.18 2.68
C ALA A 58 -10.98 -0.34 1.71
N ASP A 59 -12.26 -0.10 2.00
CA ASP A 59 -13.12 0.75 1.16
C ASP A 59 -12.59 2.18 1.06
N ARG A 60 -12.17 2.79 2.18
CA ARG A 60 -11.63 4.16 2.19
C ARG A 60 -10.26 4.24 1.54
N LEU A 61 -9.45 3.20 1.70
CA LEU A 61 -8.16 3.13 1.02
C LEU A 61 -8.35 3.16 -0.50
N LEU A 62 -9.29 2.35 -1.01
CA LEU A 62 -9.53 2.21 -2.44
C LEU A 62 -10.28 3.40 -3.05
N GLU A 63 -11.33 3.90 -2.38
CA GLU A 63 -12.22 4.91 -2.94
C GLU A 63 -11.74 6.35 -2.70
N VAL A 64 -10.88 6.58 -1.69
CA VAL A 64 -10.46 7.93 -1.31
C VAL A 64 -8.94 8.06 -1.34
N ALA A 65 -8.21 7.24 -0.60
CA ALA A 65 -6.77 7.48 -0.43
C ALA A 65 -5.95 7.16 -1.69
N LEU A 66 -6.25 6.07 -2.42
CA LEU A 66 -5.50 5.73 -3.64
C LEU A 66 -5.62 6.79 -4.74
N PRO A 67 -6.82 7.32 -5.08
CA PRO A 67 -6.94 8.43 -6.03
C PRO A 67 -6.14 9.67 -5.62
N GLU A 68 -6.23 10.09 -4.36
CA GLU A 68 -5.50 11.26 -3.84
C GLU A 68 -3.98 11.05 -3.90
N LEU A 69 -3.51 9.84 -3.56
CA LEU A 69 -2.10 9.46 -3.68
C LEU A 69 -1.63 9.47 -5.14
N ALA A 70 -2.45 8.98 -6.07
CA ALA A 70 -2.13 8.98 -7.49
C ALA A 70 -2.00 10.42 -8.02
N SER A 71 -2.97 11.29 -7.70
CA SER A 71 -2.89 12.71 -8.07
C SER A 71 -1.67 13.41 -7.46
N ALA A 72 -1.39 13.20 -6.18
CA ALA A 72 -0.24 13.81 -5.51
C ALA A 72 1.11 13.28 -6.05
N ALA A 73 1.17 12.01 -6.46
CA ALA A 73 2.37 11.39 -6.99
C ALA A 73 2.61 11.72 -8.48
N GLY A 74 1.58 12.15 -9.21
CA GLY A 74 1.66 12.37 -10.67
C GLY A 74 2.00 11.11 -11.45
N MET A 75 1.58 9.95 -10.93
CA MET A 75 1.74 8.64 -11.57
C MET A 75 0.69 7.64 -11.06
N PRO A 76 0.41 6.55 -11.80
CA PRO A 76 -0.50 5.52 -11.34
C PRO A 76 -0.09 4.93 -9.99
N VAL A 77 -1.05 4.79 -9.07
CA VAL A 77 -0.84 4.20 -7.75
C VAL A 77 -1.73 2.98 -7.57
N GLY A 78 -1.13 1.85 -7.22
CA GLY A 78 -1.82 0.58 -6.95
C GLY A 78 -1.61 0.09 -5.52
N LEU A 79 -2.31 -0.98 -5.16
CA LEU A 79 -2.19 -1.61 -3.84
C LEU A 79 -1.62 -3.02 -3.99
N ALA A 80 -0.54 -3.29 -3.25
CA ALA A 80 0.10 -4.59 -3.19
C ALA A 80 -0.18 -5.20 -1.81
N ILE A 81 -1.04 -6.22 -1.78
CA ILE A 81 -1.57 -6.85 -0.57
C ILE A 81 -0.86 -8.18 -0.29
N ASP A 82 -0.43 -8.37 0.95
CA ASP A 82 0.15 -9.61 1.46
C ASP A 82 1.35 -10.11 0.62
N ILE A 83 2.17 -9.18 0.13
CA ILE A 83 3.38 -9.50 -0.65
C ILE A 83 4.34 -10.33 0.21
N GLY A 84 4.85 -11.43 -0.35
CA GLY A 84 5.67 -12.41 0.38
C GLY A 84 4.87 -13.45 1.18
N SER A 85 3.54 -13.39 1.14
CA SER A 85 2.66 -14.46 1.63
C SER A 85 2.46 -15.58 0.58
N SER A 86 1.70 -16.61 0.94
CA SER A 86 1.27 -17.67 0.00
C SER A 86 0.18 -17.23 -0.96
N SER A 87 -0.42 -16.04 -0.78
CA SER A 87 -1.56 -15.57 -1.55
C SER A 87 -1.52 -14.05 -1.75
N PRO A 88 -0.47 -13.51 -2.40
CA PRO A 88 -0.36 -12.08 -2.66
C PRO A 88 -1.46 -11.64 -3.65
N MET A 89 -1.91 -10.39 -3.51
CA MET A 89 -2.88 -9.79 -4.43
C MET A 89 -2.44 -8.38 -4.84
N LEU A 90 -2.61 -8.06 -6.12
CA LEU A 90 -2.46 -6.71 -6.64
C LEU A 90 -3.85 -6.14 -6.94
N VAL A 91 -4.18 -5.00 -6.35
CA VAL A 91 -5.34 -4.22 -6.77
C VAL A 91 -4.89 -3.27 -7.88
N PRO A 92 -5.58 -3.23 -9.04
CA PRO A 92 -5.20 -2.43 -10.18
C PRO A 92 -4.92 -0.97 -9.82
N ALA A 93 -3.95 -0.37 -10.52
CA ALA A 93 -3.56 1.02 -10.30
C ALA A 93 -4.68 1.99 -10.68
N VAL A 94 -4.88 3.00 -9.84
CA VAL A 94 -5.68 4.19 -10.18
C VAL A 94 -4.75 5.16 -10.90
N ALA A 95 -5.16 5.66 -12.07
CA ALA A 95 -4.40 6.67 -12.81
C ALA A 95 -4.31 7.97 -12.00
N ASP A 96 -3.29 8.79 -12.26
CA ASP A 96 -3.01 10.04 -11.54
C ASP A 96 -4.02 11.17 -11.78
N GLY A 97 -5.11 10.90 -12.51
CA GLY A 97 -6.21 11.84 -12.68
C GLY A 97 -5.79 13.16 -13.31
N VAL A 98 -4.60 13.23 -13.94
CA VAL A 98 -4.26 14.32 -14.86
C VAL A 98 -5.29 14.31 -15.97
N ASP A 99 -6.30 15.14 -15.78
CA ASP A 99 -7.19 15.60 -16.82
C ASP A 99 -6.31 16.07 -17.97
N GLU A 100 -6.42 15.42 -19.13
CA GLU A 100 -5.91 15.98 -20.37
C GLU A 100 -6.72 17.26 -20.63
N ALA A 101 -6.30 18.36 -20.01
CA ALA A 101 -6.80 19.68 -20.32
C ALA A 101 -6.39 20.01 -21.77
N LEU A 102 -7.26 19.64 -22.69
CA LEU A 102 -7.28 20.03 -24.11
C LEU A 102 -7.57 21.52 -24.27
#